data_AF-A0A3S5BCF8-F1
#
_entry.id   AF-A0A3S5BCF8-F1
#
_cell.length_a   1.000
_cell.length_b   1.000
_cell.length_c   1.000
_cell.angle_alpha   90.00
_cell.angle_beta   90.00
_cell.angle_gamma   90.00
#
_symmetry.space_group_name_H-M   'P 1'
#
loop_
_entity.id
_entity.type
_entity.pdbx_description
1 polymer ?
#
loop_
_entity_poly.entity_id
_entity_poly.type
_entity_poly.pdbx_seq_one_letter_code
_entity_poly.pdbx_strand_id
1 'polypeptide(L)'
;MRCGKVQPLNSKSTYFEALGYYEPTPDIDLADLSSRMKNILRSLHPDKFIGMPEADQKMALDSSSFVNQAYMVLSDPIERSSYLLKLSGCDMSNQDKSGEETLEFLSEMMTLNENIEKTIETLNSLDLSDASLKAKFEANLTYLYRDISYRFASECKLLNTSLRHREWANAKLALSRAKYFGKLLDLLHEVRPLVRLKNLNVDMY
;
A
#
# COMPACT_ATOMS: atom_id res chain seq x y z
N MET A 1 -39.50 7.92 -18.18
CA MET A 1 -39.23 7.68 -16.74
C MET A 1 -38.11 6.65 -16.63
N ARG A 2 -36.88 7.06 -16.28
CA ARG A 2 -35.76 6.12 -16.12
C ARG A 2 -35.87 5.49 -14.73
N CYS A 3 -36.24 4.22 -14.68
CA CYS A 3 -36.34 3.43 -13.47
C CYS A 3 -34.96 3.39 -12.79
N GLY A 4 -34.85 4.01 -11.61
CA GLY A 4 -33.64 4.04 -10.77
C GLY A 4 -33.37 2.72 -10.06
N LYS A 5 -33.51 1.59 -10.77
CA LYS A 5 -33.08 0.30 -10.24
C LYS A 5 -31.56 0.35 -10.12
N VAL A 6 -31.08 0.40 -8.88
CA VAL A 6 -29.68 0.15 -8.57
C VAL A 6 -29.32 -1.20 -9.17
N GLN A 7 -28.50 -1.19 -10.22
CA GLN A 7 -27.97 -2.43 -10.75
C GLN A 7 -27.02 -3.00 -9.70
N PRO A 8 -27.09 -4.30 -9.41
CA PRO A 8 -26.17 -4.91 -8.46
C PRO A 8 -24.75 -4.73 -8.99
N LEU A 9 -23.89 -4.08 -8.20
CA LEU A 9 -22.45 -4.33 -8.28
C LEU A 9 -22.28 -5.80 -7.87
N ASN A 10 -22.36 -6.68 -8.85
CA ASN A 10 -22.37 -8.10 -8.60
C ASN A 10 -20.96 -8.55 -8.20
N SER A 11 -20.87 -9.70 -7.53
CA SER A 11 -19.60 -10.33 -7.12
C SER A 11 -18.69 -10.75 -8.29
N LYS A 12 -19.04 -10.43 -9.54
CA LYS A 12 -18.23 -10.67 -10.74
C LYS A 12 -17.54 -9.40 -11.26
N SER A 13 -17.96 -8.21 -10.81
CA SER A 13 -17.31 -6.97 -11.19
C SER A 13 -15.94 -6.82 -10.52
N THR A 14 -14.99 -6.24 -11.25
CA THR A 14 -13.70 -5.84 -10.68
C THR A 14 -13.85 -4.59 -9.82
N TYR A 15 -12.87 -4.31 -8.95
CA TYR A 15 -12.83 -3.05 -8.20
C TYR A 15 -12.73 -1.83 -9.12
N PHE A 16 -12.11 -1.98 -10.29
CA PHE A 16 -12.03 -0.92 -11.30
C PHE A 16 -13.42 -0.59 -11.85
N GLU A 17 -14.17 -1.60 -12.27
CA GLU A 17 -15.55 -1.44 -12.75
C GLU A 17 -16.46 -0.87 -11.65
N ALA A 18 -16.27 -1.31 -10.40
CA ALA A 18 -17.02 -0.83 -9.24
C ALA A 18 -16.87 0.68 -9.00
N LEU A 19 -15.74 1.26 -9.39
CA LEU A 19 -15.45 2.70 -9.32
C LEU A 19 -15.57 3.40 -10.68
N GLY A 20 -16.09 2.72 -11.69
CA GLY A 20 -16.39 3.30 -13.01
C GLY A 20 -15.18 3.47 -13.92
N TYR A 21 -14.13 2.67 -13.74
CA TYR A 21 -13.04 2.52 -14.70
C TYR A 21 -13.39 1.44 -15.73
N TYR A 22 -13.14 1.72 -17.01
CA TYR A 22 -13.41 0.78 -18.10
C TYR A 22 -12.35 -0.32 -18.22
N GLU A 23 -11.10 -0.01 -17.86
CA GLU A 23 -9.98 -0.94 -17.91
C GLU A 23 -9.14 -0.87 -16.63
N PRO A 24 -8.65 -2.01 -16.12
CA PRO A 24 -7.67 -2.03 -15.04
C PRO A 24 -6.38 -1.31 -15.43
N THR A 25 -5.92 -0.40 -14.59
CA THR A 25 -4.72 0.42 -14.85
C THR A 25 -3.87 0.62 -13.59
N PRO A 26 -2.52 0.61 -13.70
CA PRO A 26 -1.65 1.01 -12.61
C PRO A 26 -1.71 2.52 -12.30
N ASP A 27 -2.19 3.32 -13.26
CA ASP A 27 -2.24 4.77 -13.20
C ASP A 27 -3.63 5.26 -12.84
N ILE A 28 -3.79 5.59 -11.56
CA ILE A 28 -5.02 6.17 -11.03
C ILE A 28 -4.73 7.56 -10.48
N ASP A 29 -5.52 8.54 -10.91
CA ASP A 29 -5.64 9.82 -10.22
C ASP A 29 -6.47 9.64 -8.94
N LEU A 30 -5.82 9.83 -7.79
CA LEU A 30 -6.46 9.64 -6.47
C LEU A 30 -7.58 10.64 -6.20
N ALA A 31 -7.55 11.84 -6.80
CA ALA A 31 -8.60 12.83 -6.66
C ALA A 31 -9.86 12.39 -7.42
N ASP A 32 -9.68 11.91 -8.66
CA ASP A 32 -10.75 11.31 -9.46
C ASP A 32 -11.32 10.05 -8.79
N LEU A 33 -10.45 9.15 -8.30
CA LEU A 33 -10.85 7.95 -7.56
C LEU A 33 -11.73 8.29 -6.34
N SER A 34 -11.31 9.27 -5.54
CA SER A 34 -12.08 9.74 -4.38
C SER A 34 -13.42 10.34 -4.79
N SER A 35 -13.45 11.14 -5.86
CA SER A 35 -14.68 11.75 -6.39
C SER A 35 -15.68 10.68 -6.84
N ARG A 36 -15.22 9.68 -7.60
CA ARG A 36 -16.03 8.54 -8.07
C ARG A 36 -16.64 7.77 -6.91
N MET A 37 -15.81 7.39 -5.93
CA MET A 37 -16.30 6.71 -4.73
C MET A 37 -17.39 7.52 -4.03
N LYS A 38 -17.19 8.84 -3.85
CA LYS A 38 -18.15 9.72 -3.13
C LYS A 38 -19.49 9.78 -3.85
N ASN A 39 -19.46 9.87 -5.17
CA ASN A 39 -20.67 9.91 -5.99
C ASN A 39 -21.45 8.60 -5.93
N ILE A 40 -20.76 7.46 -5.93
CA ILE A 40 -21.37 6.13 -5.85
C ILE A 40 -21.94 5.89 -4.44
N LEU A 41 -21.19 6.15 -3.37
CA LEU A 41 -21.72 5.97 -2.01
C LEU A 41 -22.92 6.88 -1.73
N ARG A 42 -22.96 8.08 -2.32
CA ARG A 42 -24.14 8.96 -2.23
C ARG A 42 -25.36 8.34 -2.92
N SER A 43 -25.21 7.57 -4.00
CA SER A 43 -26.34 6.88 -4.63
C SER A 43 -26.81 5.67 -3.83
N LEU A 44 -25.91 5.06 -3.04
CA LEU A 44 -26.16 3.89 -2.19
C LEU A 44 -26.49 4.22 -0.72
N HIS A 45 -26.66 5.51 -0.38
CA HIS A 45 -26.90 5.93 1.00
C HIS A 45 -28.15 5.26 1.60
N PRO A 46 -28.09 4.70 2.83
CA PRO A 46 -29.21 3.96 3.45
C PRO A 46 -30.54 4.72 3.44
N ASP A 47 -30.51 6.04 3.65
CA ASP A 47 -31.71 6.90 3.63
C ASP A 47 -32.53 6.78 2.34
N LYS A 48 -31.89 6.49 1.20
CA LYS A 48 -32.56 6.32 -0.09
C LYS A 48 -33.33 5.01 -0.20
N PHE A 49 -33.07 4.07 0.69
CA PHE A 49 -33.67 2.73 0.71
C PHE A 49 -34.60 2.53 1.91
N ILE A 50 -34.83 3.56 2.73
CA ILE A 50 -35.84 3.52 3.78
C ILE A 50 -37.21 3.24 3.15
N GLY A 51 -37.88 2.20 3.65
CA GLY A 51 -39.19 1.78 3.13
C GLY A 51 -39.14 0.95 1.84
N MET A 52 -37.94 0.64 1.32
CA MET A 52 -37.78 -0.37 0.25
C MET A 52 -37.79 -1.79 0.84
N PRO A 53 -38.05 -2.82 0.02
CA PRO A 53 -37.91 -4.22 0.44
C PRO A 53 -36.56 -4.49 1.11
N GLU A 54 -36.53 -5.37 2.12
CA GLU A 54 -35.29 -5.73 2.84
C GLU A 54 -34.17 -6.20 1.90
N ALA A 55 -34.53 -6.90 0.82
CA ALA A 55 -33.59 -7.31 -0.21
C ALA A 55 -32.86 -6.11 -0.85
N ASP A 56 -33.56 -5.03 -1.15
CA ASP A 56 -32.99 -3.84 -1.77
C ASP A 56 -32.12 -3.05 -0.78
N GLN A 57 -32.53 -2.97 0.49
CA GLN A 57 -31.72 -2.36 1.55
C GLN A 57 -30.41 -3.12 1.77
N LYS A 58 -30.49 -4.46 1.83
CA LYS A 58 -29.31 -5.32 1.94
C LYS A 58 -28.39 -5.17 0.73
N MET A 59 -28.95 -5.14 -0.47
CA MET A 59 -28.17 -4.91 -1.69
C MET A 59 -27.42 -3.57 -1.67
N ALA A 60 -28.04 -2.50 -1.20
CA ALA A 60 -27.40 -1.19 -1.08
C ALA A 60 -26.24 -1.21 -0.07
N LEU A 61 -26.42 -1.88 1.06
CA LEU A 61 -25.41 -2.05 2.08
C LEU A 61 -24.20 -2.87 1.56
N ASP A 62 -24.46 -4.03 0.97
CA ASP A 62 -23.42 -4.90 0.41
C ASP A 62 -22.64 -4.17 -0.70
N SER A 63 -23.35 -3.42 -1.56
CA SER A 63 -22.73 -2.59 -2.61
C SER A 63 -21.87 -1.47 -2.05
N SER A 64 -22.32 -0.80 -0.98
CA SER A 64 -21.54 0.25 -0.31
C SER A 64 -20.25 -0.30 0.29
N SER A 65 -20.32 -1.47 0.93
CA SER A 65 -19.15 -2.16 1.46
C SER A 65 -18.15 -2.51 0.35
N PHE A 66 -18.65 -3.02 -0.79
CA PHE A 66 -17.81 -3.36 -1.92
C PHE A 66 -17.10 -2.14 -2.53
N VAL A 67 -17.81 -1.01 -2.66
CA VAL A 67 -17.23 0.26 -3.16
C VAL A 67 -16.15 0.79 -2.21
N ASN A 68 -16.37 0.72 -0.91
CA ASN A 68 -15.36 1.09 0.08
C ASN A 68 -14.12 0.20 -0.03
N GLN A 69 -14.30 -1.11 -0.15
CA GLN A 69 -13.20 -2.04 -0.33
C GLN A 69 -12.44 -1.77 -1.64
N ALA A 70 -13.16 -1.54 -2.74
CA ALA A 70 -12.58 -1.17 -4.02
C ALA A 70 -11.72 0.10 -3.90
N TYR A 71 -12.24 1.13 -3.21
CA TYR A 71 -11.50 2.37 -2.97
C TYR A 71 -10.24 2.13 -2.15
N MET A 72 -10.33 1.38 -1.04
CA MET A 72 -9.17 1.05 -0.21
C MET A 72 -8.07 0.38 -1.05
N VAL A 73 -8.42 -0.68 -1.79
CA VAL A 73 -7.46 -1.44 -2.62
C VAL A 73 -6.87 -0.58 -3.73
N LEU A 74 -7.69 0.21 -4.43
CA LEU A 74 -7.22 0.99 -5.58
C LEU A 74 -6.51 2.28 -5.18
N SER A 75 -6.70 2.78 -3.96
CA SER A 75 -6.02 3.96 -3.45
C SER A 75 -4.58 3.70 -3.02
N ASP A 76 -4.29 2.49 -2.54
CA ASP A 76 -2.95 2.05 -2.17
C ASP A 76 -2.20 1.50 -3.40
N PRO A 77 -1.01 2.02 -3.75
CA PRO A 77 -0.30 1.60 -4.95
C PRO A 77 0.18 0.14 -4.91
N ILE A 78 0.50 -0.39 -3.72
CA ILE A 78 0.97 -1.76 -3.53
C ILE A 78 -0.21 -2.74 -3.65
N GLU A 79 -1.31 -2.46 -2.97
CA GLU A 79 -2.53 -3.27 -3.05
C GLU A 79 -3.14 -3.22 -4.46
N ARG A 80 -3.19 -2.04 -5.09
CA ARG A 80 -3.61 -1.87 -6.48
C ARG A 80 -2.77 -2.72 -7.43
N SER A 81 -1.45 -2.69 -7.27
CA SER A 81 -0.54 -3.48 -8.10
C SER A 81 -0.71 -4.98 -7.89
N SER A 82 -0.87 -5.40 -6.63
CA SER A 82 -1.17 -6.79 -6.27
C SER A 82 -2.48 -7.26 -6.90
N TYR A 83 -3.51 -6.40 -6.90
CA TYR A 83 -4.79 -6.68 -7.52
C TYR A 83 -4.71 -6.75 -9.05
N LEU A 84 -3.94 -5.86 -9.70
CA LEU A 84 -3.70 -5.91 -11.14
C LEU A 84 -3.04 -7.22 -11.57
N LEU A 85 -1.99 -7.66 -10.85
CA LEU A 85 -1.34 -8.94 -11.13
C LEU A 85 -2.31 -10.11 -11.01
N LYS A 86 -3.18 -10.10 -10.00
CA LYS A 86 -4.25 -11.09 -9.83
C LYS A 86 -5.22 -11.10 -11.02
N LEU A 87 -5.65 -9.93 -11.49
CA LEU A 87 -6.53 -9.82 -12.66
C LEU A 87 -5.85 -10.35 -13.94
N SER A 88 -4.53 -10.20 -14.06
CA SER A 88 -3.73 -10.74 -15.16
C SER A 88 -3.43 -12.25 -15.04
N GLY A 89 -3.98 -12.95 -14.04
CA GLY A 89 -3.70 -14.37 -13.79
C GLY A 89 -2.29 -14.64 -13.24
N CYS A 90 -1.56 -13.59 -12.86
CA CYS A 90 -0.20 -13.63 -12.31
C CYS A 90 -0.22 -13.42 -10.79
N ASP A 91 -1.18 -14.03 -10.09
CA ASP A 91 -1.32 -13.88 -8.63
C ASP A 91 -0.08 -14.42 -7.90
N MET A 92 0.39 -13.69 -6.88
CA MET A 92 1.48 -14.08 -5.99
C MET A 92 1.10 -15.26 -5.08
N SER A 93 -0.19 -15.61 -4.96
CA SER A 93 -0.63 -16.76 -4.18
C SER A 93 -0.24 -18.11 -4.78
N ASN A 94 0.01 -18.16 -6.09
CA ASN A 94 0.50 -19.36 -6.78
C ASN A 94 1.99 -19.53 -6.52
N GLN A 95 2.32 -19.98 -5.29
CA GLN A 95 3.47 -20.82 -4.92
C GLN A 95 4.89 -20.47 -5.39
N ASP A 96 5.17 -19.33 -6.01
CA ASP A 96 6.54 -18.81 -6.12
C ASP A 96 6.86 -17.95 -4.88
N LYS A 97 6.62 -18.53 -3.70
CA LYS A 97 7.22 -17.99 -2.49
C LYS A 97 8.72 -18.26 -2.61
N SER A 98 9.53 -17.21 -2.73
CA SER A 98 10.97 -17.21 -2.41
C SER A 98 11.95 -17.72 -3.48
N GLY A 99 11.56 -17.88 -4.75
CA GLY A 99 12.45 -18.41 -5.80
C GLY A 99 13.12 -17.39 -6.74
N GLU A 100 12.55 -16.18 -6.88
CA GLU A 100 13.02 -15.19 -7.87
C GLU A 100 13.88 -14.06 -7.27
N GLU A 101 14.06 -14.03 -5.94
CA GLU A 101 14.92 -13.02 -5.32
C GLU A 101 16.39 -13.39 -5.54
N THR A 102 17.15 -12.45 -6.10
CA THR A 102 18.57 -12.65 -6.37
C THR A 102 19.35 -12.81 -5.06
N LEU A 103 20.46 -13.56 -5.08
CA LEU A 103 21.38 -13.67 -3.94
C LEU A 103 21.82 -12.29 -3.41
N GLU A 104 21.97 -11.33 -4.33
CA GLU A 104 22.25 -9.93 -4.02
C GLU A 104 21.16 -9.31 -3.14
N PHE A 105 19.89 -9.48 -3.49
CA PHE A 105 18.79 -8.93 -2.70
C PHE A 105 18.67 -9.63 -1.33
N LEU A 106 18.87 -10.94 -1.25
CA LEU A 106 18.85 -11.65 0.04
C LEU A 106 19.95 -11.14 0.99
N SER A 107 21.16 -10.91 0.45
CA SER A 107 22.27 -10.32 1.23
C SER A 107 21.93 -8.89 1.69
N GLU A 108 21.29 -8.11 0.84
CA GLU A 108 20.81 -6.77 1.16
C GLU A 108 19.77 -6.81 2.29
N MET A 109 18.79 -7.71 2.18
CA MET A 109 17.75 -7.89 3.21
C MET A 109 18.38 -8.19 4.57
N MET A 110 19.33 -9.13 4.62
CA MET A 110 20.04 -9.46 5.86
C MET A 110 20.75 -8.25 6.45
N THR A 111 21.49 -7.51 5.62
CA THR A 111 22.23 -6.30 6.05
C THR A 111 21.29 -5.22 6.59
N LEU A 112 20.16 -4.97 5.91
CA LEU A 112 19.18 -3.97 6.35
C LEU A 112 18.49 -4.36 7.66
N ASN A 113 18.13 -5.64 7.82
CA ASN A 113 17.55 -6.13 9.07
C ASN A 113 18.52 -5.96 10.25
N GLU A 114 19.79 -6.34 10.07
CA GLU A 114 20.80 -6.11 11.11
C GLU A 114 20.97 -4.64 11.46
N ASN A 115 20.95 -3.75 10.45
CA ASN A 115 21.08 -2.31 10.68
C ASN A 115 19.88 -1.74 11.45
N ILE A 116 18.65 -2.19 11.12
CA ILE A 116 17.44 -1.79 11.84
C ILE A 116 17.47 -2.31 13.28
N GLU A 117 17.81 -3.59 13.48
CA GLU A 117 17.91 -4.18 14.81
C GLU A 117 18.90 -3.42 15.69
N LYS A 118 20.14 -3.22 15.20
CA LYS A 118 21.16 -2.42 15.90
C LYS A 118 20.69 -0.99 16.20
N THR A 119 19.94 -0.39 15.28
CA THR A 119 19.40 0.97 15.46
C THR A 119 18.34 1.00 16.56
N ILE A 120 17.44 0.02 16.61
CA ILE A 120 16.42 -0.11 17.65
C ILE A 120 17.06 -0.37 19.01
N GLU A 121 18.02 -1.30 19.09
CA GLU A 121 18.78 -1.59 20.31
C GLU A 121 19.49 -0.34 20.83
N THR A 122 20.22 0.33 19.95
CA THR A 122 20.95 1.57 20.29
C THR A 122 19.97 2.65 20.75
N LEU A 123 18.83 2.83 20.08
CA LEU A 123 17.82 3.81 20.47
C LEU A 123 17.32 3.57 21.91
N ASN A 124 17.09 2.31 22.26
CA ASN A 124 16.62 1.94 23.60
C ASN A 124 17.65 2.28 24.68
N SER A 125 18.93 1.94 24.44
CA SER A 125 20.02 2.16 25.40
C SER A 125 20.77 3.48 25.25
N LEU A 126 20.36 4.37 24.33
CA LEU A 126 21.11 5.58 23.99
C LEU A 126 21.29 6.50 25.20
N ASP A 127 22.55 6.75 25.56
CA ASP A 127 22.92 7.77 26.53
C ASP A 127 22.85 9.16 25.88
N LEU A 128 21.94 9.99 26.38
CA LEU A 128 21.67 11.33 25.84
C LEU A 128 22.66 12.39 26.36
N SER A 129 23.54 12.05 27.30
CA SER A 129 24.54 12.97 27.85
C SER A 129 25.74 13.17 26.91
N ASP A 130 26.04 12.18 26.06
CA ASP A 130 27.09 12.27 25.05
C ASP A 130 26.55 12.86 23.74
N ALA A 131 26.83 14.14 23.51
CA ALA A 131 26.41 14.85 22.31
C ALA A 131 26.99 14.26 21.02
N SER A 132 28.19 13.65 21.06
CA SER A 132 28.80 13.03 19.88
C SER A 132 28.11 11.73 19.50
N LEU A 133 27.81 10.87 20.48
CA LEU A 133 27.06 9.64 20.25
C LEU A 133 25.64 9.92 19.76
N LYS A 134 24.97 10.92 20.37
CA LYS A 134 23.67 11.39 19.93
C LYS A 134 23.69 11.83 18.45
N ALA A 135 24.60 12.73 18.08
CA ALA A 135 24.68 13.24 16.70
C ALA A 135 24.99 12.13 15.67
N LYS A 136 25.86 11.18 16.04
CA LYS A 136 26.15 10.01 15.18
C LYS A 136 24.93 9.13 14.99
N PHE A 137 24.18 8.86 16.07
CA PHE A 137 22.94 8.09 16.00
C PHE A 137 21.90 8.78 15.11
N GLU A 138 21.70 10.10 15.29
CA GLU A 138 20.76 10.89 14.48
C GLU A 138 21.11 10.83 12.99
N ALA A 139 22.39 10.98 12.64
CA ALA A 139 22.87 10.89 11.27
C ALA A 139 22.66 9.49 10.68
N ASN A 140 22.95 8.44 11.44
CA ASN A 140 22.79 7.05 11.01
C ASN A 140 21.31 6.69 10.78
N LEU A 141 20.42 7.04 11.70
CA LEU A 141 18.99 6.77 11.56
C LEU A 141 18.39 7.57 10.39
N THR A 142 18.79 8.84 10.23
CA THR A 142 18.37 9.66 9.07
C THR A 142 18.83 9.05 7.75
N TYR A 143 20.08 8.58 7.68
CA TYR A 143 20.61 7.90 6.50
C TYR A 143 19.85 6.61 6.19
N LEU A 144 19.64 5.75 7.20
CA LEU A 144 18.94 4.47 7.06
C LEU A 144 17.51 4.68 6.56
N TYR A 145 16.77 5.64 7.15
CA TYR A 145 15.42 5.98 6.72
C TYR A 145 15.40 6.47 5.26
N ARG A 146 16.31 7.37 4.89
CA ARG A 146 16.39 7.91 3.52
C ARG A 146 16.75 6.83 2.50
N ASP A 147 17.69 5.93 2.84
CA ASP A 147 18.11 4.84 1.97
C ASP A 147 16.94 3.89 1.68
N ILE A 148 16.24 3.42 2.73
CA ILE A 148 15.08 2.53 2.58
C ILE A 148 13.94 3.25 1.84
N SER A 149 13.68 4.52 2.15
CA SER A 149 12.65 5.32 1.46
C SER A 149 12.94 5.47 -0.03
N TYR A 150 14.20 5.73 -0.38
CA TYR A 150 14.64 5.81 -1.78
C TYR A 150 14.47 4.47 -2.50
N ARG A 151 14.89 3.35 -1.88
CA ARG A 151 14.72 2.00 -2.44
C ARG A 151 13.25 1.66 -2.65
N PHE A 152 12.39 1.94 -1.66
CA PHE A 152 10.95 1.76 -1.76
C PHE A 152 10.36 2.56 -2.94
N ALA A 153 10.71 3.85 -3.06
CA ALA A 153 10.25 4.69 -4.16
C ALA A 153 10.74 4.20 -5.53
N SER A 154 11.98 3.72 -5.61
CA SER A 154 12.55 3.13 -6.81
C SER A 154 11.81 1.87 -7.25
N GLU A 155 11.53 0.95 -6.32
CA GLU A 155 10.76 -0.27 -6.60
C GLU A 155 9.31 0.05 -6.98
N CYS A 156 8.66 1.03 -6.33
CA CYS A 156 7.33 1.50 -6.74
C CYS A 156 7.31 2.03 -8.18
N LYS A 157 8.36 2.77 -8.58
CA LYS A 157 8.49 3.29 -9.95
C LYS A 157 8.70 2.17 -10.96
N LEU A 158 9.56 1.20 -10.65
CA LEU A 158 9.80 0.03 -11.48
C LEU A 158 8.51 -0.78 -11.64
N LEU A 159 7.83 -1.07 -10.52
CA LEU A 159 6.56 -1.78 -10.48
C LEU A 159 5.52 -1.15 -11.40
N ASN A 160 5.29 0.16 -11.27
CA ASN A 160 4.31 0.86 -12.12
C ASN A 160 4.70 0.76 -13.62
N THR A 161 5.98 0.95 -13.94
CA THR A 161 6.51 0.84 -15.31
C THR A 161 6.32 -0.57 -15.88
N SER A 162 6.70 -1.61 -15.13
CA SER A 162 6.55 -2.99 -15.54
C SER A 162 5.07 -3.39 -15.72
N LEU A 163 4.17 -2.89 -14.86
CA LEU A 163 2.72 -3.09 -15.04
C LEU A 163 2.20 -2.42 -16.32
N ARG A 164 2.62 -1.19 -16.63
CA ARG A 164 2.25 -0.50 -17.89
C ARG A 164 2.68 -1.29 -19.12
N HIS A 165 3.88 -1.85 -19.09
CA HIS A 165 4.45 -2.62 -20.20
C HIS A 165 4.08 -4.10 -20.17
N ARG A 166 3.27 -4.55 -19.20
CA ARG A 166 2.85 -5.96 -19.02
C ARG A 166 4.02 -6.92 -18.81
N GLU A 167 5.09 -6.44 -18.21
CA GLU A 167 6.26 -7.24 -17.82
C GLU A 167 5.99 -7.93 -16.47
N TRP A 168 5.19 -9.00 -16.49
CA TRP A 168 4.66 -9.59 -15.25
C TRP A 168 5.72 -10.14 -14.30
N ALA A 169 6.82 -10.72 -14.81
CA ALA A 169 7.92 -11.20 -13.99
C ALA A 169 8.61 -10.04 -13.24
N ASN A 170 8.94 -8.96 -13.96
CA ASN A 170 9.54 -7.76 -13.36
C ASN A 170 8.59 -7.10 -12.36
N ALA A 171 7.29 -7.03 -12.69
CA ALA A 171 6.28 -6.48 -11.78
C ALA A 171 6.13 -7.32 -10.50
N LYS A 172 6.18 -8.66 -10.58
CA LYS A 172 6.13 -9.54 -9.41
C LYS A 172 7.35 -9.32 -8.50
N LEU A 173 8.55 -9.28 -9.09
CA LEU A 173 9.79 -9.02 -8.35
C LEU A 173 9.76 -7.63 -7.68
N ALA A 174 9.45 -6.58 -8.44
CA ALA A 174 9.37 -5.21 -7.91
C ALA A 174 8.30 -5.09 -6.81
N LEU A 175 7.16 -5.78 -6.93
CA LEU A 175 6.13 -5.81 -5.89
C LEU A 175 6.62 -6.49 -4.61
N SER A 176 7.33 -7.62 -4.73
CA SER A 176 7.93 -8.31 -3.58
C SER A 176 8.87 -7.40 -2.81
N ARG A 177 9.78 -6.73 -3.53
CA ARG A 177 10.77 -5.81 -2.96
C ARG A 177 10.13 -4.55 -2.38
N ALA A 178 9.16 -3.95 -3.07
CA ALA A 178 8.41 -2.81 -2.55
C ALA A 178 7.67 -3.17 -1.25
N LYS A 179 7.04 -4.35 -1.18
CA LYS A 179 6.43 -4.85 0.08
C LYS A 179 7.46 -5.05 1.18
N TYR A 180 8.65 -5.54 0.85
CA TYR A 180 9.72 -5.70 1.82
C TYR A 180 10.18 -4.34 2.39
N PHE A 181 10.57 -3.39 1.54
CA PHE A 181 11.01 -2.07 2.00
C PHE A 181 9.89 -1.31 2.73
N GLY A 182 8.63 -1.46 2.29
CA GLY A 182 7.47 -0.91 3.00
C GLY A 182 7.38 -1.40 4.45
N LYS A 183 7.55 -2.70 4.69
CA LYS A 183 7.61 -3.25 6.05
C LYS A 183 8.76 -2.67 6.88
N LEU A 184 9.93 -2.45 6.27
CA LEU A 184 11.04 -1.82 6.97
C LEU A 184 10.75 -0.36 7.34
N LEU A 185 10.07 0.39 6.46
CA LEU A 185 9.62 1.75 6.75
C LEU A 185 8.60 1.76 7.88
N ASP A 186 7.66 0.81 7.90
CA ASP A 186 6.69 0.67 8.99
C ASP A 186 7.41 0.45 10.34
N LEU A 187 8.39 -0.45 10.39
CA LEU A 187 9.21 -0.68 11.59
C LEU A 187 9.96 0.59 12.03
N LEU A 188 10.52 1.35 11.10
CA LEU A 188 11.16 2.63 11.43
C LEU A 188 10.13 3.66 11.90
N HIS A 189 8.93 3.67 11.36
CA HIS A 189 7.86 4.55 11.83
C HIS A 189 7.39 4.21 13.25
N GLU A 190 7.41 2.94 13.64
CA GLU A 190 7.09 2.51 15.01
C GLU A 190 8.04 3.09 16.06
N VAL A 191 9.31 3.38 15.72
CA VAL A 191 10.25 4.01 16.66
C VAL A 191 10.14 5.54 16.75
N ARG A 192 9.40 6.19 15.84
CA ARG A 192 9.24 7.65 15.79
C ARG A 192 8.78 8.26 17.13
N PRO A 193 7.83 7.67 17.89
CA PRO A 193 7.46 8.18 19.21
C PRO A 193 8.64 8.22 20.19
N LEU A 194 9.50 7.20 20.19
CA LEU A 194 10.67 7.13 21.07
C LEU A 194 11.76 8.11 20.64
N VAL A 195 11.98 8.27 19.34
CA VAL A 195 12.87 9.30 18.76
C VAL A 195 12.46 10.69 19.23
N ARG A 196 11.15 11.00 19.17
CA ARG A 196 10.59 12.27 19.66
C ARG A 196 10.74 12.42 21.18
N LEU A 197 10.44 11.38 21.96
CA LEU A 197 10.57 11.37 23.41
C LEU A 197 12.01 11.66 23.86
N LYS A 198 13.01 11.15 23.12
CA LYS A 198 14.44 11.34 23.38
C LYS A 198 15.00 12.66 22.81
N ASN A 199 14.15 13.54 22.26
CA ASN A 199 14.54 14.81 21.64
C ASN A 199 15.64 14.64 20.57
N LEU A 200 15.54 13.59 19.76
CA LEU A 200 16.45 13.32 18.68
C LEU A 200 16.01 14.07 17.42
N ASN A 201 16.94 14.75 16.76
CA ASN A 201 16.68 15.49 15.52
C ASN A 201 16.93 14.58 14.30
N VAL A 202 15.91 13.79 13.95
CA VAL A 202 15.96 12.84 12.84
C VAL A 202 14.86 13.18 11.84
N ASP A 203 15.25 13.37 10.58
CA ASP A 203 14.31 13.57 9.50
C ASP A 203 13.78 12.21 9.01
N MET A 204 12.49 11.97 9.26
CA MET A 204 11.80 10.73 8.91
C MET A 204 10.54 11.01 8.09
N TYR A 205 10.61 11.95 7.14
CA TYR A 205 9.50 12.34 6.27
C TYR A 205 9.84 12.14 4.79
#